data_AF-A0A9P8E7M2-F1
#
_entry.id   AF-A0A9P8E7M2-F1
#
_cell.length_a   1.000
_cell.length_b   1.000
_cell.length_c   1.000
_cell.angle_alpha   90.00
_cell.angle_beta   90.00
_cell.angle_gamma   90.00
#
_symmetry.space_group_name_H-M   'P 1'
#
loop_
_entity.id
_entity.type
_entity.pdbx_description
1 polymer ?
#
loop_
_entity_poly.entity_id
_entity_poly.type
_entity_poly.pdbx_seq_one_letter_code
_entity_poly.pdbx_strand_id
1 'polypeptide(L)'
;MTAAPKKSLALSPPPTPQTIGGGSSYPGIPTIASPPSSPRLKDKVCIITGCNSALGIGRASAYEYASAGAKALVLSDFDTSNLDNWKQDIEKLYPGTQVVVQKVDAGNEEDVKAVVKLAVDKWGRLDVFFANAGIGGTMERVYEVGKKEGNSEQDFMRTMKVNALSVFLATKHAANAMLQNKPNPSGSIIATASVAGLRSNAGPTDYSASKAAVISITQTSAYQLAGTGIRCNAVCPGIIETGMTAAMYKAARARGSEGKIGQLNPLMRGAVADEVARVALFLATDESSYVNGQAWAVDGGLSAGLPFVPGKLA
;
A
#
# COMPACT_ATOMS: atom_id res chain seq x y z
N MET A 1 2.53 -51.22 10.98
CA MET A 1 3.55 -50.34 10.36
C MET A 1 3.39 -48.96 10.97
N THR A 2 4.25 -48.59 11.91
CA THR A 2 4.29 -47.24 12.49
C THR A 2 4.87 -46.29 11.45
N ALA A 3 4.07 -45.35 10.96
CA ALA A 3 4.54 -44.34 10.01
C ALA A 3 5.71 -43.56 10.61
N ALA A 4 6.84 -43.51 9.91
CA ALA A 4 7.98 -42.70 10.32
C ALA A 4 7.54 -41.23 10.46
N PRO A 5 8.02 -40.49 11.48
CA PRO A 5 7.69 -39.09 11.63
C PRO A 5 8.12 -38.35 10.37
N LYS A 6 7.17 -37.70 9.68
CA LYS A 6 7.48 -36.85 8.53
C LYS A 6 8.50 -35.81 8.98
N LYS A 7 9.72 -35.85 8.43
CA LYS A 7 10.70 -34.78 8.59
C LYS A 7 10.05 -33.50 8.06
N SER A 8 9.54 -32.67 8.96
CA SER A 8 9.26 -31.28 8.65
C SER A 8 10.62 -30.66 8.30
N LEU A 9 10.80 -30.29 7.04
CA LEU A 9 11.82 -29.32 6.69
C LEU A 9 11.53 -28.09 7.56
N ALA A 10 12.46 -27.71 8.41
CA ALA A 10 12.33 -26.49 9.19
C ALA A 10 12.18 -25.34 8.18
N LEU A 11 11.09 -24.58 8.30
CA LEU A 11 10.92 -23.37 7.49
C LEU A 11 12.15 -22.49 7.71
N SER A 12 12.74 -21.99 6.63
CA SER A 12 13.76 -20.95 6.75
C SER A 12 13.17 -19.84 7.62
N PRO A 13 13.88 -19.39 8.67
CA PRO A 13 13.39 -18.29 9.47
C PRO A 13 13.14 -17.10 8.53
N PRO A 14 12.10 -16.29 8.77
CA PRO A 14 11.91 -15.08 8.01
C PRO A 14 13.20 -14.26 8.05
N PRO A 15 13.51 -13.49 6.99
CA PRO A 15 14.67 -12.61 6.99
C PRO A 15 14.66 -11.78 8.27
N THR A 16 15.78 -11.75 8.99
CA THR A 16 15.87 -10.95 10.22
C THR A 16 15.70 -9.50 9.82
N PRO A 17 14.61 -8.82 10.25
CA PRO A 17 14.37 -7.48 9.79
C PRO A 17 15.47 -6.57 10.35
N GLN A 18 16.16 -5.85 9.47
CA GLN A 18 16.86 -4.64 9.90
C GLN A 18 15.83 -3.54 10.13
N THR A 19 16.21 -2.43 10.75
CA THR A 19 15.30 -1.30 10.91
C THR A 19 15.90 -0.05 10.29
N ILE A 20 15.11 0.66 9.48
CA ILE A 20 15.49 1.96 8.91
C ILE A 20 14.59 3.08 9.43
N GLY A 21 15.19 4.26 9.61
CA GLY A 21 14.55 5.34 10.36
C GLY A 21 14.25 4.93 11.79
N GLY A 22 13.54 5.79 12.50
CA GLY A 22 13.23 5.56 13.91
C GLY A 22 13.86 6.61 14.80
N GLY A 23 13.11 6.98 15.83
CA GLY A 23 13.52 7.95 16.85
C GLY A 23 13.12 7.47 18.23
N SER A 24 13.34 8.31 19.24
CA SER A 24 12.92 8.03 20.61
C SER A 24 11.40 7.85 20.75
N SER A 25 10.61 8.36 19.80
CA SER A 25 9.15 8.41 19.85
C SER A 25 8.42 7.44 18.90
N TYR A 26 9.11 6.73 18.01
CA TYR A 26 8.48 5.80 17.05
C TYR A 26 9.43 4.69 16.60
N PRO A 27 8.90 3.49 16.28
CA PRO A 27 9.74 2.37 15.85
C PRO A 27 10.38 2.63 14.48
N GLY A 28 11.56 2.04 14.27
CA GLY A 28 12.12 1.93 12.93
C GLY A 28 11.26 1.01 12.04
N ILE A 29 11.36 1.20 10.72
CA ILE A 29 10.64 0.38 9.75
C ILE A 29 11.38 -0.94 9.58
N PRO A 30 10.76 -2.10 9.82
CA PRO A 30 11.36 -3.40 9.53
C PRO A 30 11.68 -3.51 8.02
N THR A 31 12.92 -3.75 7.65
CA THR A 31 13.39 -3.94 6.28
C THR A 31 13.84 -5.38 6.06
N ILE A 32 13.39 -5.97 4.95
CA ILE A 32 13.61 -7.38 4.61
C ILE A 32 14.77 -7.56 3.62
N ALA A 33 15.12 -6.51 2.89
CA ALA A 33 16.24 -6.49 1.95
C ALA A 33 17.00 -5.16 2.01
N SER A 34 18.22 -5.15 1.48
CA SER A 34 19.01 -3.93 1.38
C SER A 34 18.34 -2.89 0.47
N PRO A 35 18.63 -1.60 0.65
CA PRO A 35 18.19 -0.55 -0.27
C PRO A 35 18.73 -0.78 -1.70
N PRO A 36 18.11 -0.16 -2.72
CA PRO A 36 18.60 -0.23 -4.09
C PRO A 36 20.05 0.27 -4.20
N SER A 37 20.89 -0.42 -4.99
CA SER A 37 22.29 -0.03 -5.20
C SER A 37 22.48 1.17 -6.12
N SER A 38 21.44 1.58 -6.83
CA SER A 38 21.44 2.72 -7.76
C SER A 38 20.11 3.48 -7.72
N PRO A 39 20.10 4.80 -7.99
CA PRO A 39 18.86 5.58 -8.06
C PRO A 39 17.92 5.04 -9.14
N ARG A 40 16.66 4.75 -8.76
CA ARG A 40 15.59 4.27 -9.66
C ARG A 40 14.48 5.30 -9.90
N LEU A 41 14.40 6.31 -9.03
CA LEU A 41 13.43 7.42 -9.10
C LEU A 41 14.11 8.78 -9.29
N LYS A 42 15.33 8.80 -9.82
CA LYS A 42 16.07 10.04 -10.08
C LYS A 42 15.20 11.02 -10.88
N ASP A 43 15.17 12.27 -10.42
CA ASP A 43 14.41 13.38 -11.01
C ASP A 43 12.87 13.22 -11.00
N LYS A 44 12.33 12.15 -10.41
CA LYS A 44 10.89 11.90 -10.31
C LYS A 44 10.28 12.60 -9.09
N VAL A 45 9.09 13.18 -9.28
CA VAL A 45 8.27 13.78 -8.22
C VAL A 45 7.13 12.82 -7.87
N CYS A 46 7.02 12.45 -6.58
CA CYS A 46 6.07 11.44 -6.12
C CYS A 46 5.12 11.99 -5.05
N ILE A 47 3.84 11.64 -5.16
CA ILE A 47 2.83 11.86 -4.11
C ILE A 47 2.48 10.50 -3.49
N ILE A 48 2.40 10.43 -2.16
CA ILE A 48 1.99 9.22 -1.43
C ILE A 48 0.93 9.60 -0.39
N THR A 49 -0.26 9.02 -0.48
CA THR A 49 -1.33 9.22 0.51
C THR A 49 -1.35 8.08 1.55
N GLY A 50 -1.86 8.34 2.75
CA GLY A 50 -1.90 7.34 3.83
C GLY A 50 -0.54 7.09 4.49
N CYS A 51 0.25 8.15 4.70
CA CYS A 51 1.61 8.06 5.23
C CYS A 51 1.73 8.12 6.76
N ASN A 52 0.67 8.41 7.51
CA ASN A 52 0.79 8.76 8.93
C ASN A 52 1.11 7.56 9.83
N SER A 53 0.67 6.35 9.47
CA SER A 53 0.86 5.17 10.32
C SER A 53 2.35 4.80 10.46
N ALA A 54 2.84 4.70 11.70
CA ALA A 54 4.21 4.31 12.00
C ALA A 54 4.60 2.91 11.47
N LEU A 55 3.63 2.01 11.31
CA LEU A 55 3.83 0.67 10.74
C LEU A 55 3.25 0.57 9.32
N GLY A 56 2.89 1.70 8.70
CA GLY A 56 2.11 1.74 7.47
C GLY A 56 2.93 1.51 6.21
N ILE A 57 2.26 0.99 5.18
CA ILE A 57 2.81 0.84 3.82
C ILE A 57 3.20 2.21 3.25
N GLY A 58 2.41 3.27 3.47
CA GLY A 58 2.72 4.61 2.97
C GLY A 58 4.04 5.15 3.51
N ARG A 59 4.30 4.98 4.81
CA ARG A 59 5.58 5.34 5.45
C ARG A 59 6.72 4.52 4.86
N ALA A 60 6.58 3.20 4.76
CA ALA A 60 7.61 2.33 4.18
C ALA A 60 7.91 2.71 2.72
N SER A 61 6.89 2.99 1.91
CA SER A 61 7.05 3.44 0.53
C SER A 61 7.76 4.79 0.42
N ALA A 62 7.51 5.74 1.33
CA ALA A 62 8.23 7.01 1.35
C ALA A 62 9.74 6.81 1.52
N TYR A 63 10.13 5.93 2.44
CA TYR A 63 11.55 5.59 2.67
C TYR A 63 12.16 4.83 1.49
N GLU A 64 11.43 3.86 0.93
CA GLU A 64 11.87 3.13 -0.26
C GLU A 64 12.06 4.08 -1.46
N TYR A 65 11.14 5.03 -1.66
CA TYR A 65 11.23 5.98 -2.78
C TYR A 65 12.38 6.98 -2.60
N ALA A 66 12.60 7.47 -1.37
CA ALA A 66 13.75 8.31 -1.04
C ALA A 66 15.08 7.56 -1.22
N SER A 67 15.15 6.32 -0.75
CA SER A 67 16.33 5.45 -0.93
C SER A 67 16.63 5.18 -2.41
N ALA A 68 15.59 5.15 -3.24
CA ALA A 68 15.70 5.03 -4.70
C ALA A 68 16.03 6.37 -5.39
N GLY A 69 16.32 7.43 -4.65
CA GLY A 69 16.75 8.73 -5.18
C GLY A 69 15.63 9.57 -5.77
N ALA A 70 14.40 9.46 -5.26
CA ALA A 70 13.31 10.36 -5.63
C ALA A 70 13.74 11.83 -5.43
N LYS A 71 13.47 12.69 -6.42
CA LYS A 71 13.79 14.12 -6.32
C LYS A 71 12.95 14.79 -5.25
N ALA A 72 11.65 14.47 -5.22
CA ALA A 72 10.73 15.04 -4.27
C ALA A 72 9.62 14.07 -3.88
N LEU A 73 9.23 14.13 -2.60
CA LEU A 73 8.09 13.40 -2.04
C LEU A 73 7.08 14.39 -1.45
N VAL A 74 5.81 14.20 -1.78
CA VAL A 74 4.70 14.80 -1.05
C VAL A 74 4.04 13.70 -0.23
N LEU A 75 4.21 13.78 1.08
CA LEU A 75 3.63 12.84 2.04
C LEU A 75 2.30 13.40 2.53
N SER A 76 1.23 12.63 2.38
CA SER A 76 -0.10 13.10 2.71
C SER A 76 -0.90 12.08 3.51
N ASP A 77 -1.76 12.58 4.38
CA ASP A 77 -2.67 11.79 5.19
C ASP A 77 -3.76 12.70 5.79
N PHE A 78 -4.85 12.10 6.28
CA PHE A 78 -5.91 12.81 6.97
C PHE A 78 -5.44 13.28 8.37
N ASP A 79 -4.57 12.51 9.02
CA ASP A 79 -3.87 12.90 10.24
C ASP A 79 -2.39 13.18 9.94
N THR A 80 -1.86 14.28 10.47
CA THR A 80 -0.48 14.72 10.21
C THR A 80 0.49 14.47 11.37
N SER A 81 0.02 13.86 12.45
CA SER A 81 0.74 13.71 13.72
C SER A 81 2.16 13.12 13.61
N ASN A 82 2.44 12.30 12.61
CA ASN A 82 3.78 11.73 12.38
C ASN A 82 4.47 12.22 11.09
N LEU A 83 3.81 12.99 10.23
CA LEU A 83 4.37 13.30 8.90
C LEU A 83 5.65 14.13 8.98
N ASP A 84 5.72 15.09 9.91
CA ASP A 84 6.93 15.90 10.11
C ASP A 84 8.12 15.05 10.59
N ASN A 85 7.86 14.01 11.39
CA ASN A 85 8.91 13.06 11.79
C ASN A 85 9.44 12.30 10.57
N TRP A 86 8.56 11.83 9.68
CA TRP A 86 8.97 11.14 8.45
C TRP A 86 9.78 12.05 7.53
N LYS A 87 9.35 13.31 7.39
CA LYS A 87 10.08 14.32 6.63
C LYS A 87 11.49 14.49 7.17
N GLN A 88 11.64 14.77 8.47
CA GLN A 88 12.95 15.01 9.08
C GLN A 88 13.88 13.80 8.94
N ASP A 89 13.37 12.59 9.19
CA ASP A 89 14.14 11.36 9.05
C ASP A 89 14.58 11.12 7.59
N ILE A 90 13.66 11.28 6.64
CA ILE A 90 13.95 11.07 5.21
C ILE A 90 14.97 12.09 4.71
N GLU A 91 14.79 13.38 5.01
CA GLU A 91 15.73 14.43 4.57
C GLU A 91 17.12 14.25 5.19
N LYS A 92 17.19 13.72 6.43
CA LYS A 92 18.46 13.39 7.09
C LYS A 92 19.14 12.18 6.45
N LEU A 93 18.40 11.11 6.17
CA LEU A 93 18.95 9.87 5.60
C LEU A 93 19.26 10.00 4.10
N TYR A 94 18.48 10.82 3.40
CA TYR A 94 18.50 10.97 1.95
C TYR A 94 18.47 12.47 1.57
N PRO A 95 19.57 13.22 1.78
CA PRO A 95 19.62 14.67 1.59
C PRO A 95 19.35 15.13 0.15
N GLY A 96 19.38 14.21 -0.83
CA GLY A 96 19.00 14.49 -2.23
C GLY A 96 17.48 14.51 -2.48
N THR A 97 16.67 14.10 -1.51
CA THR A 97 15.21 14.02 -1.62
C THR A 97 14.56 15.17 -0.85
N GLN A 98 13.83 16.03 -1.54
CA GLN A 98 13.02 17.07 -0.89
C GLN A 98 11.70 16.49 -0.39
N VAL A 99 11.29 16.79 0.84
CA VAL A 99 10.03 16.28 1.37
C VAL A 99 9.08 17.42 1.73
N VAL A 100 7.82 17.30 1.30
CA VAL A 100 6.73 18.18 1.72
C VAL A 100 5.65 17.31 2.36
N VAL A 101 5.07 17.78 3.46
CA VAL A 101 3.94 17.13 4.12
C VAL A 101 2.68 17.95 3.88
N GLN A 102 1.54 17.29 3.70
CA GLN A 102 0.27 17.96 3.45
C GLN A 102 -0.88 17.15 4.06
N LYS A 103 -1.73 17.80 4.86
CA LYS A 103 -3.00 17.21 5.29
C LYS A 103 -3.94 17.10 4.09
N VAL A 104 -4.45 15.91 3.84
CA VAL A 104 -5.34 15.57 2.71
C VAL A 104 -6.37 14.55 3.16
N ASP A 105 -7.66 14.88 3.08
CA ASP A 105 -8.70 13.86 2.98
C ASP A 105 -8.69 13.30 1.55
N ALA A 106 -8.16 12.09 1.39
CA ALA A 106 -8.05 11.47 0.07
C ALA A 106 -9.42 11.23 -0.60
N GLY A 107 -10.52 11.18 0.17
CA GLY A 107 -11.88 11.10 -0.35
C GLY A 107 -12.52 12.47 -0.66
N ASN A 108 -11.78 13.58 -0.53
CA ASN A 108 -12.20 14.93 -0.87
C ASN A 108 -11.53 15.39 -2.16
N GLU A 109 -12.32 15.81 -3.16
CA GLU A 109 -11.78 16.18 -4.47
C GLU A 109 -10.93 17.45 -4.44
N GLU A 110 -11.27 18.44 -3.63
CA GLU A 110 -10.51 19.70 -3.55
C GLU A 110 -9.15 19.48 -2.88
N ASP A 111 -9.08 18.65 -1.84
CA ASP A 111 -7.81 18.27 -1.21
C ASP A 111 -6.89 17.52 -2.20
N VAL A 112 -7.46 16.59 -2.99
CA VAL A 112 -6.69 15.83 -4.00
C VAL A 112 -6.21 16.76 -5.14
N LYS A 113 -7.05 17.69 -5.60
CA LYS A 113 -6.63 18.72 -6.56
C LYS A 113 -5.50 19.56 -6.00
N ALA A 114 -5.61 20.00 -4.75
CA ALA A 114 -4.64 20.86 -4.10
C ALA A 114 -3.27 20.18 -3.96
N VAL A 115 -3.22 18.91 -3.55
CA VAL A 115 -1.94 18.19 -3.42
C VAL A 115 -1.28 17.91 -4.78
N VAL A 116 -2.06 17.65 -5.83
CA VAL A 116 -1.54 17.52 -7.20
C VAL A 116 -1.01 18.87 -7.69
N LYS A 117 -1.77 19.95 -7.48
CA LYS A 117 -1.36 21.31 -7.83
C LYS A 117 -0.07 21.71 -7.12
N LEU A 118 0.07 21.40 -5.84
CA LEU A 118 1.29 21.64 -5.06
C LEU A 118 2.54 21.03 -5.74
N ALA A 119 2.43 19.79 -6.24
CA ALA A 119 3.54 19.13 -6.93
C ALA A 119 3.89 19.84 -8.25
N VAL A 120 2.87 20.19 -9.03
CA VAL A 120 3.04 20.91 -10.31
C VAL A 120 3.62 22.30 -10.09
N ASP A 121 3.08 23.09 -9.15
CA ASP A 121 3.56 24.45 -8.88
C ASP A 121 5.03 24.46 -8.42
N LYS A 122 5.41 23.50 -7.58
CA LYS A 122 6.73 23.49 -6.93
C LYS A 122 7.83 22.88 -7.80
N TRP A 123 7.50 21.87 -8.59
CA TRP A 123 8.51 21.12 -9.38
C TRP A 123 8.21 21.05 -10.87
N GLY A 124 7.12 21.67 -11.33
CA GLY A 124 6.70 21.71 -12.72
C GLY A 124 6.18 20.39 -13.26
N ARG A 125 6.04 19.35 -12.43
CA ARG A 125 5.70 17.98 -12.87
C ARG A 125 5.15 17.11 -11.75
N LEU A 126 4.47 16.04 -12.16
CA LEU A 126 4.14 14.87 -11.33
C LEU A 126 4.54 13.61 -12.11
N ASP A 127 5.20 12.65 -11.46
CA ASP A 127 5.64 11.41 -12.10
C ASP A 127 5.01 10.17 -11.51
N VAL A 128 4.78 10.16 -10.19
CA VAL A 128 4.18 9.02 -9.48
C VAL A 128 3.11 9.50 -8.51
N PHE A 129 1.94 8.86 -8.54
CA PHE A 129 0.95 9.00 -7.49
C PHE A 129 0.65 7.63 -6.88
N PHE A 130 1.04 7.42 -5.63
CA PHE A 130 0.67 6.23 -4.88
C PHE A 130 -0.55 6.53 -3.99
N ALA A 131 -1.73 6.18 -4.49
CA ALA A 131 -3.02 6.28 -3.82
C ALA A 131 -3.17 5.14 -2.80
N ASN A 132 -2.49 5.31 -1.66
CA ASN A 132 -2.37 4.30 -0.63
C ASN A 132 -3.32 4.49 0.57
N ALA A 133 -3.89 5.69 0.75
CA ALA A 133 -4.86 5.94 1.81
C ALA A 133 -6.01 4.92 1.80
N GLY A 134 -6.39 4.44 2.98
CA GLY A 134 -7.46 3.47 3.13
C GLY A 134 -7.76 3.15 4.58
N ILE A 135 -8.97 2.65 4.82
CA ILE A 135 -9.47 2.21 6.12
C ILE A 135 -9.97 0.76 6.04
N GLY A 136 -10.04 0.11 7.21
CA GLY A 136 -10.75 -1.16 7.35
C GLY A 136 -12.26 -0.97 7.20
N GLY A 137 -13.00 -2.07 7.20
CA GLY A 137 -14.46 -2.05 7.14
C GLY A 137 -15.11 -2.58 8.41
N THR A 138 -16.43 -2.66 8.37
CA THR A 138 -17.27 -3.06 9.51
C THR A 138 -17.22 -4.57 9.73
N MET A 139 -16.60 -5.01 10.83
CA MET A 139 -16.38 -6.43 11.18
C MET A 139 -17.65 -7.11 11.73
N GLU A 140 -18.70 -7.18 10.91
CA GLU A 140 -19.99 -7.79 11.24
C GLU A 140 -20.46 -8.72 10.12
N ARG A 141 -21.31 -9.70 10.45
CA ARG A 141 -21.99 -10.49 9.42
C ARG A 141 -22.96 -9.59 8.66
N VAL A 142 -23.17 -9.86 7.37
CA VAL A 142 -23.97 -8.98 6.49
C VAL A 142 -25.38 -8.68 7.03
N TYR A 143 -26.03 -9.65 7.68
CA TYR A 143 -27.37 -9.50 8.26
C TYR A 143 -27.36 -8.90 9.70
N GLU A 144 -26.18 -8.62 10.24
CA GLU A 144 -25.96 -8.00 11.56
C GLU A 144 -25.50 -6.55 11.46
N VAL A 145 -25.07 -6.10 10.26
CA VAL A 145 -24.53 -4.75 10.05
C VAL A 145 -25.49 -3.68 10.56
N GLY A 146 -25.01 -2.84 11.46
CA GLY A 146 -25.76 -1.72 12.03
C GLY A 146 -26.72 -2.09 13.16
N LYS A 147 -26.79 -3.38 13.58
CA LYS A 147 -27.60 -3.79 14.74
C LYS A 147 -27.01 -3.34 16.07
N LYS A 148 -25.69 -3.14 16.15
CA LYS A 148 -25.01 -2.71 17.39
C LYS A 148 -24.88 -1.19 17.50
N GLU A 149 -24.52 -0.53 16.40
CA GLU A 149 -24.12 0.88 16.40
C GLU A 149 -25.07 1.79 15.58
N GLY A 150 -26.05 1.22 14.85
CA GLY A 150 -26.86 1.96 13.86
C GLY A 150 -26.09 2.23 12.56
N ASN A 151 -26.67 2.98 11.63
CA ASN A 151 -25.98 3.65 10.50
C ASN A 151 -25.20 2.80 9.47
N SER A 152 -25.61 1.54 9.21
CA SER A 152 -24.95 0.62 8.28
C SER A 152 -24.65 1.19 6.88
N GLU A 153 -25.58 1.97 6.31
CA GLU A 153 -25.40 2.65 5.02
C GLU A 153 -24.25 3.67 5.06
N GLN A 154 -24.19 4.48 6.13
CA GLN A 154 -23.19 5.54 6.26
C GLN A 154 -21.78 4.95 6.43
N ASP A 155 -21.65 3.86 7.19
CA ASP A 155 -20.38 3.15 7.34
C ASP A 155 -19.92 2.54 6.02
N PHE A 156 -20.84 1.89 5.29
CA PHE A 156 -20.55 1.35 3.97
C PHE A 156 -20.06 2.46 3.02
N MET A 157 -20.77 3.57 2.97
CA MET A 157 -20.42 4.71 2.11
C MET A 157 -19.14 5.41 2.56
N ARG A 158 -18.82 5.43 3.86
CA ARG A 158 -17.55 5.92 4.38
C ARG A 158 -16.39 5.05 3.88
N THR A 159 -16.51 3.73 3.96
CA THR A 159 -15.50 2.79 3.44
C THR A 159 -15.32 2.97 1.94
N MET A 160 -16.41 3.08 1.18
CA MET A 160 -16.36 3.36 -0.27
C MET A 160 -15.70 4.71 -0.59
N LYS A 161 -16.03 5.76 0.15
CA LYS A 161 -15.45 7.10 -0.02
C LYS A 161 -13.94 7.08 0.20
N VAL A 162 -13.49 6.49 1.30
CA VAL A 162 -12.06 6.52 1.65
C VAL A 162 -11.24 5.54 0.81
N ASN A 163 -11.76 4.37 0.47
CA ASN A 163 -10.99 3.35 -0.24
C ASN A 163 -11.11 3.43 -1.77
N ALA A 164 -12.29 3.68 -2.31
CA ALA A 164 -12.54 3.60 -3.76
C ALA A 164 -12.58 4.98 -4.42
N LEU A 165 -13.37 5.92 -3.87
CA LEU A 165 -13.45 7.27 -4.43
C LEU A 165 -12.08 7.96 -4.41
N SER A 166 -11.30 7.77 -3.33
CA SER A 166 -9.95 8.35 -3.24
C SER A 166 -9.02 7.94 -4.38
N VAL A 167 -9.07 6.67 -4.81
CA VAL A 167 -8.27 6.17 -5.94
C VAL A 167 -8.77 6.75 -7.26
N PHE A 168 -10.08 6.86 -7.45
CA PHE A 168 -10.64 7.53 -8.63
C PHE A 168 -10.17 8.98 -8.73
N LEU A 169 -10.28 9.74 -7.63
CA LEU A 169 -9.86 11.15 -7.58
C LEU A 169 -8.37 11.30 -7.82
N ALA A 170 -7.53 10.48 -7.16
CA ALA A 170 -6.10 10.45 -7.39
C ALA A 170 -5.78 10.18 -8.86
N THR A 171 -6.43 9.18 -9.46
CA THR A 171 -6.19 8.80 -10.85
C THR A 171 -6.57 9.92 -11.81
N LYS A 172 -7.76 10.49 -11.67
CA LYS A 172 -8.27 11.60 -12.48
C LYS A 172 -7.32 12.79 -12.48
N HIS A 173 -6.93 13.26 -11.29
CA HIS A 173 -6.15 14.50 -11.16
C HIS A 173 -4.66 14.27 -11.46
N ALA A 174 -4.09 13.13 -11.05
CA ALA A 174 -2.72 12.79 -11.38
C ALA A 174 -2.52 12.62 -12.89
N ALA A 175 -3.44 11.92 -13.57
CA ALA A 175 -3.36 11.72 -15.01
C ALA A 175 -3.41 13.06 -15.77
N ASN A 176 -4.33 13.95 -15.40
CA ASN A 176 -4.40 15.30 -15.98
C ASN A 176 -3.07 16.06 -15.79
N ALA A 177 -2.49 16.02 -14.59
CA ALA A 177 -1.21 16.68 -14.32
C ALA A 177 -0.05 16.07 -15.14
N MET A 178 0.00 14.74 -15.28
CA MET A 178 1.01 14.02 -16.06
C MET A 178 0.88 14.27 -17.57
N LEU A 179 -0.34 14.47 -18.08
CA LEU A 179 -0.62 14.81 -19.47
C LEU A 179 -0.20 16.24 -19.82
N GLN A 180 -0.48 17.20 -18.92
CA GLN A 180 -0.38 18.63 -19.23
C GLN A 180 0.96 19.27 -18.88
N ASN A 181 1.66 18.74 -17.87
CA ASN A 181 2.84 19.42 -17.29
C ASN A 181 4.17 18.75 -17.66
N LYS A 182 4.17 17.89 -18.67
CA LYS A 182 5.39 17.20 -19.16
C LYS A 182 5.48 17.34 -20.68
N PRO A 183 6.68 17.57 -21.25
CA PRO A 183 6.84 17.61 -22.71
C PRO A 183 6.37 16.31 -23.40
N ASN A 184 6.62 15.18 -22.74
CA ASN A 184 6.10 13.87 -23.15
C ASN A 184 5.26 13.29 -22.01
N PRO A 185 3.96 13.07 -22.24
CA PRO A 185 3.10 12.40 -21.27
C PRO A 185 3.69 11.07 -20.82
N SER A 186 3.70 10.85 -19.51
CA SER A 186 4.14 9.61 -18.87
C SER A 186 3.93 9.68 -17.36
N GLY A 187 3.80 8.54 -16.71
CA GLY A 187 3.78 8.46 -15.26
C GLY A 187 3.31 7.11 -14.73
N SER A 188 3.27 6.97 -13.41
CA SER A 188 2.79 5.77 -12.74
C SER A 188 1.78 6.14 -11.66
N ILE A 189 0.57 5.61 -11.77
CA ILE A 189 -0.49 5.72 -10.78
C ILE A 189 -0.63 4.33 -10.15
N ILE A 190 -0.43 4.27 -8.84
CA ILE A 190 -0.43 3.03 -8.09
C ILE A 190 -1.54 3.13 -7.05
N ALA A 191 -2.37 2.11 -6.95
CA ALA A 191 -3.44 2.05 -5.96
C ALA A 191 -3.18 0.93 -4.95
N THR A 192 -3.57 1.15 -3.69
CA THR A 192 -3.60 0.07 -2.69
C THR A 192 -4.97 -0.59 -2.68
N ALA A 193 -5.08 -1.74 -3.35
CA ALA A 193 -6.22 -2.64 -3.27
C ALA A 193 -6.09 -3.57 -2.04
N SER A 194 -6.48 -4.84 -2.16
CA SER A 194 -6.28 -5.91 -1.17
C SER A 194 -6.56 -7.27 -1.84
N VAL A 195 -6.05 -8.35 -1.26
CA VAL A 195 -6.55 -9.70 -1.60
C VAL A 195 -8.06 -9.84 -1.35
N ALA A 196 -8.66 -9.04 -0.47
CA ALA A 196 -10.11 -8.94 -0.29
C ALA A 196 -10.87 -8.42 -1.53
N GLY A 197 -10.17 -7.71 -2.42
CA GLY A 197 -10.71 -7.34 -3.74
C GLY A 197 -10.55 -8.45 -4.79
N LEU A 198 -9.60 -9.39 -4.59
CA LEU A 198 -9.33 -10.49 -5.52
C LEU A 198 -10.20 -11.71 -5.25
N ARG A 199 -10.40 -12.03 -3.97
CA ARG A 199 -11.11 -13.21 -3.47
C ARG A 199 -11.94 -12.83 -2.25
N SER A 200 -13.08 -13.49 -2.08
CA SER A 200 -13.93 -13.34 -0.90
C SER A 200 -13.21 -13.86 0.36
N ASN A 201 -13.74 -13.53 1.55
CA ASN A 201 -13.26 -13.99 2.86
C ASN A 201 -11.93 -13.40 3.37
N ALA A 202 -11.40 -12.36 2.73
CA ALA A 202 -10.21 -11.64 3.23
C ALA A 202 -10.51 -10.27 3.85
N GLY A 203 -11.79 -9.93 4.05
CA GLY A 203 -12.24 -8.73 4.73
C GLY A 203 -13.76 -8.67 4.86
N PRO A 204 -14.30 -7.68 5.61
CA PRO A 204 -15.74 -7.44 5.68
C PRO A 204 -16.31 -6.97 4.33
N THR A 205 -17.63 -6.96 4.20
CA THR A 205 -18.34 -6.74 2.92
C THR A 205 -18.00 -5.39 2.28
N ASP A 206 -18.09 -4.30 3.06
CA ASP A 206 -17.81 -2.94 2.62
C ASP A 206 -16.34 -2.76 2.18
N TYR A 207 -15.40 -3.30 2.98
CA TYR A 207 -13.98 -3.30 2.64
C TYR A 207 -13.72 -4.07 1.35
N SER A 208 -14.22 -5.29 1.24
CA SER A 208 -14.02 -6.17 0.07
C SER A 208 -14.61 -5.53 -1.20
N ALA A 209 -15.83 -5.00 -1.12
CA ALA A 209 -16.46 -4.28 -2.22
C ALA A 209 -15.63 -3.06 -2.65
N SER A 210 -15.17 -2.25 -1.68
CA SER A 210 -14.36 -1.08 -1.97
C SER A 210 -13.02 -1.45 -2.63
N LYS A 211 -12.36 -2.54 -2.21
CA LYS A 211 -11.09 -2.99 -2.78
C LYS A 211 -11.25 -3.67 -4.14
N ALA A 212 -12.39 -4.31 -4.41
CA ALA A 212 -12.76 -4.76 -5.75
C ALA A 212 -13.00 -3.56 -6.69
N ALA A 213 -13.65 -2.50 -6.21
CA ALA A 213 -13.82 -1.27 -6.97
C ALA A 213 -12.46 -0.62 -7.33
N VAL A 214 -11.49 -0.60 -6.41
CA VAL A 214 -10.12 -0.11 -6.69
C VAL A 214 -9.46 -0.86 -7.85
N ILE A 215 -9.61 -2.19 -7.91
CA ILE A 215 -9.07 -3.01 -9.01
C ILE A 215 -9.72 -2.62 -10.34
N SER A 216 -11.05 -2.50 -10.35
CA SER A 216 -11.81 -2.10 -11.55
C SER A 216 -11.44 -0.69 -12.02
N ILE A 217 -11.35 0.28 -11.10
CA ILE A 217 -10.90 1.66 -11.41
C ILE A 217 -9.51 1.63 -12.05
N THR A 218 -8.58 0.86 -11.49
CA THR A 218 -7.21 0.74 -12.01
C THR A 218 -7.20 0.20 -13.44
N GLN A 219 -7.93 -0.90 -13.69
CA GLN A 219 -8.00 -1.55 -14.99
C GLN A 219 -8.65 -0.66 -16.05
N THR A 220 -9.79 -0.07 -15.73
CA THR A 220 -10.51 0.83 -16.65
C THR A 220 -9.71 2.08 -16.97
N SER A 221 -9.01 2.65 -15.98
CA SER A 221 -8.14 3.82 -16.17
C SER A 221 -6.95 3.51 -17.08
N ALA A 222 -6.35 2.31 -16.98
CA ALA A 222 -5.27 1.90 -17.87
C ALA A 222 -5.71 1.89 -19.35
N TYR A 223 -6.93 1.45 -19.64
CA TYR A 223 -7.50 1.50 -21.00
C TYR A 223 -7.82 2.93 -21.46
N GLN A 224 -8.37 3.76 -20.56
CA GLN A 224 -8.69 5.15 -20.87
C GLN A 224 -7.46 6.02 -21.14
N LEU A 225 -6.29 5.61 -20.62
CA LEU A 225 -5.00 6.28 -20.80
C LEU A 225 -4.15 5.68 -21.92
N ALA A 226 -4.74 4.91 -22.84
CA ALA A 226 -4.05 4.33 -23.98
C ALA A 226 -3.26 5.39 -24.78
N GLY A 227 -2.01 5.08 -25.13
CA GLY A 227 -1.13 5.96 -25.89
C GLY A 227 -0.48 7.11 -25.11
N THR A 228 -0.85 7.32 -23.84
CA THR A 228 -0.34 8.45 -23.03
C THR A 228 0.98 8.15 -22.30
N GLY A 229 1.43 6.89 -22.26
CA GLY A 229 2.57 6.46 -21.46
C GLY A 229 2.33 6.50 -19.94
N ILE A 230 1.11 6.79 -19.48
CA ILE A 230 0.71 6.73 -18.07
C ILE A 230 0.22 5.32 -17.76
N ARG A 231 0.79 4.71 -16.71
CA ARG A 231 0.44 3.36 -16.27
C ARG A 231 -0.39 3.42 -14.99
N CYS A 232 -1.38 2.54 -14.89
CA CYS A 232 -2.20 2.36 -13.70
C CYS A 232 -2.09 0.93 -13.22
N ASN A 233 -1.63 0.70 -11.99
CA ASN A 233 -1.55 -0.63 -11.38
C ASN A 233 -2.02 -0.60 -9.93
N ALA A 234 -2.39 -1.77 -9.39
CA ALA A 234 -2.78 -1.92 -8.01
C ALA A 234 -1.89 -2.95 -7.32
N VAL A 235 -1.50 -2.69 -6.08
CA VAL A 235 -0.99 -3.72 -5.17
C VAL A 235 -2.15 -4.29 -4.36
N CYS A 236 -2.15 -5.60 -4.15
CA CYS A 236 -3.16 -6.35 -3.40
C CYS A 236 -2.49 -7.02 -2.19
N PRO A 237 -2.26 -6.28 -1.08
CA PRO A 237 -1.63 -6.85 0.10
C PRO A 237 -2.49 -7.96 0.72
N GLY A 238 -1.81 -8.99 1.24
CA GLY A 238 -2.37 -10.00 2.13
C GLY A 238 -2.34 -9.54 3.59
N ILE A 239 -1.94 -10.45 4.50
CA ILE A 239 -1.83 -10.13 5.92
C ILE A 239 -0.49 -9.47 6.23
N ILE A 240 -0.52 -8.15 6.39
CA ILE A 240 0.65 -7.32 6.66
C ILE A 240 0.55 -6.77 8.08
N GLU A 241 1.62 -6.79 8.87
CA GLU A 241 1.66 -6.07 10.15
C GLU A 241 1.75 -4.55 9.91
N THR A 242 0.63 -3.86 10.10
CA THR A 242 0.49 -2.41 9.92
C THR A 242 -0.37 -1.83 11.04
N GLY A 243 -0.57 -0.52 11.07
CA GLY A 243 -1.52 0.10 12.01
C GLY A 243 -2.92 -0.52 11.97
N MET A 244 -3.39 -0.95 10.79
CA MET A 244 -4.72 -1.56 10.62
C MET A 244 -4.83 -2.94 11.29
N THR A 245 -3.74 -3.72 11.33
CA THR A 245 -3.73 -5.10 11.84
C THR A 245 -2.99 -5.23 13.18
N ALA A 246 -2.41 -4.14 13.70
CA ALA A 246 -1.59 -4.15 14.90
C ALA A 246 -2.31 -4.75 16.13
N ALA A 247 -3.62 -4.50 16.27
CA ALA A 247 -4.42 -5.08 17.35
C ALA A 247 -4.49 -6.62 17.27
N MET A 248 -4.63 -7.17 16.06
CA MET A 248 -4.63 -8.62 15.82
C MET A 248 -3.27 -9.23 16.16
N TYR A 249 -2.17 -8.61 15.70
CA TYR A 249 -0.82 -9.06 16.03
C TYR A 249 -0.52 -8.98 17.53
N LYS A 250 -0.87 -7.88 18.19
CA LYS A 250 -0.73 -7.71 19.64
C LYS A 250 -1.50 -8.78 20.42
N ALA A 251 -2.74 -9.06 20.02
CA ALA A 251 -3.56 -10.10 20.65
C ALA A 251 -3.00 -11.50 20.43
N ALA A 252 -2.44 -11.79 19.24
CA ALA A 252 -1.79 -13.06 18.96
C ALA A 252 -0.52 -13.25 19.80
N ARG A 253 0.32 -12.20 19.91
CA ARG A 253 1.51 -12.20 20.77
C ARG A 253 1.16 -12.44 22.24
N ALA A 254 0.17 -11.73 22.76
CA ALA A 254 -0.29 -11.89 24.14
C ALA A 254 -0.77 -13.32 24.45
N ARG A 255 -1.30 -14.04 23.45
CA ARG A 255 -1.75 -15.44 23.58
C ARG A 255 -0.70 -16.48 23.21
N GLY A 256 0.52 -16.07 22.84
CA GLY A 256 1.55 -16.98 22.32
C GLY A 256 1.19 -17.65 21.00
N SER A 257 0.29 -17.04 20.22
CA SER A 257 -0.24 -17.60 18.96
C SER A 257 0.20 -16.82 17.71
N GLU A 258 1.22 -15.96 17.82
CA GLU A 258 1.72 -15.16 16.69
C GLU A 258 2.18 -16.03 15.51
N GLY A 259 2.83 -17.17 15.78
CA GLY A 259 3.23 -18.13 14.73
C GLY A 259 2.07 -18.76 13.95
N LYS A 260 0.81 -18.52 14.34
CA LYS A 260 -0.37 -18.92 13.56
C LYS A 260 -0.82 -17.87 12.54
N ILE A 261 -0.28 -16.65 12.60
CA ILE A 261 -0.59 -15.61 11.63
C ILE A 261 0.00 -16.01 10.27
N GLY A 262 -0.85 -16.03 9.24
CA GLY A 262 -0.44 -16.44 7.91
C GLY A 262 -0.25 -17.95 7.75
N GLN A 263 -0.74 -18.79 8.68
CA GLN A 263 -0.68 -20.26 8.57
C GLN A 263 -1.40 -20.83 7.33
N LEU A 264 -2.26 -20.03 6.68
CA LEU A 264 -2.95 -20.38 5.45
C LEU A 264 -2.21 -19.88 4.20
N ASN A 265 -1.21 -19.02 4.37
CA ASN A 265 -0.38 -18.52 3.28
C ASN A 265 0.67 -19.59 2.96
N PRO A 266 0.97 -19.90 1.70
CA PRO A 266 2.09 -20.76 1.34
C PRO A 266 3.44 -20.37 1.97
N LEU A 267 3.71 -19.07 2.20
CA LEU A 267 4.90 -18.63 2.93
C LEU A 267 4.81 -18.78 4.46
N MET A 268 3.67 -19.25 5.00
CA MET A 268 3.43 -19.59 6.40
C MET A 268 3.69 -18.44 7.40
N ARG A 269 3.56 -17.19 6.95
CA ARG A 269 3.76 -15.99 7.78
C ARG A 269 2.96 -14.80 7.29
N GLY A 270 2.85 -13.80 8.15
CA GLY A 270 2.54 -12.43 7.75
C GLY A 270 3.76 -11.71 7.19
N ALA A 271 3.49 -10.64 6.45
CA ALA A 271 4.52 -9.76 5.89
C ALA A 271 4.60 -8.44 6.67
N VAL A 272 5.67 -7.68 6.41
CA VAL A 272 5.84 -6.31 6.92
C VAL A 272 5.60 -5.29 5.80
N ALA A 273 5.40 -4.02 6.17
CA ALA A 273 5.10 -2.94 5.23
C ALA A 273 6.15 -2.78 4.11
N ASP A 274 7.43 -3.02 4.42
CA ASP A 274 8.55 -2.97 3.46
C ASP A 274 8.35 -3.89 2.24
N GLU A 275 7.83 -5.10 2.44
CA GLU A 275 7.63 -6.06 1.34
C GLU A 275 6.61 -5.56 0.32
N VAL A 276 5.57 -4.85 0.77
CA VAL A 276 4.59 -4.20 -0.13
C VAL A 276 5.18 -2.93 -0.75
N ALA A 277 5.91 -2.15 0.04
CA ALA A 277 6.54 -0.91 -0.41
C ALA A 277 7.54 -1.14 -1.56
N ARG A 278 8.27 -2.26 -1.54
CA ARG A 278 9.19 -2.65 -2.62
C ARG A 278 8.48 -2.95 -3.93
N VAL A 279 7.30 -3.58 -3.89
CA VAL A 279 6.47 -3.80 -5.09
C VAL A 279 5.90 -2.48 -5.60
N ALA A 280 5.43 -1.61 -4.69
CA ALA A 280 4.99 -0.27 -5.06
C ALA A 280 6.14 0.53 -5.73
N LEU A 281 7.36 0.44 -5.20
CA LEU A 281 8.53 1.07 -5.79
C LEU A 281 8.86 0.52 -7.18
N PHE A 282 8.83 -0.81 -7.38
CA PHE A 282 8.98 -1.39 -8.72
C PHE A 282 7.94 -0.78 -9.70
N LEU A 283 6.67 -0.74 -9.28
CA LEU A 283 5.58 -0.16 -10.09
C LEU A 283 5.75 1.35 -10.34
N ALA A 284 6.45 2.07 -9.46
CA ALA A 284 6.73 3.51 -9.59
C ALA A 284 7.83 3.83 -10.61
N THR A 285 8.69 2.87 -10.91
CA THR A 285 9.88 3.07 -11.74
C THR A 285 9.66 2.64 -13.20
N ASP A 286 10.63 2.97 -14.05
CA ASP A 286 10.64 2.58 -15.46
C ASP A 286 10.91 1.05 -15.65
N GLU A 287 11.32 0.34 -14.60
CA GLU A 287 11.47 -1.13 -14.58
C GLU A 287 10.13 -1.85 -14.85
N SER A 288 9.01 -1.19 -14.53
CA SER A 288 7.66 -1.71 -14.78
C SER A 288 7.01 -1.09 -16.03
N SER A 289 7.81 -0.61 -16.99
CA SER A 289 7.36 0.08 -18.21
C SER A 289 6.32 -0.69 -19.04
N TYR A 290 6.29 -2.03 -18.95
CA TYR A 290 5.31 -2.88 -19.64
C TYR A 290 4.28 -3.54 -18.70
N VAL A 291 4.20 -3.08 -17.46
CA VAL A 291 3.20 -3.53 -16.47
C VAL A 291 2.12 -2.45 -16.37
N ASN A 292 0.91 -2.76 -16.85
CA ASN A 292 -0.21 -1.83 -16.86
C ASN A 292 -1.56 -2.55 -16.68
N GLY A 293 -2.46 -1.96 -15.91
CA GLY A 293 -3.79 -2.51 -15.60
C GLY A 293 -3.77 -3.74 -14.68
N GLN A 294 -2.66 -4.02 -13.98
CA GLN A 294 -2.49 -5.25 -13.21
C GLN A 294 -2.83 -5.06 -11.72
N ALA A 295 -3.37 -6.11 -11.11
CA ALA A 295 -3.61 -6.22 -9.67
C ALA A 295 -2.63 -7.24 -9.06
N TRP A 296 -1.54 -6.75 -8.48
CA TRP A 296 -0.41 -7.54 -8.01
C TRP A 296 -0.64 -8.05 -6.59
N ALA A 297 -0.89 -9.36 -6.44
CA ALA A 297 -0.96 -9.99 -5.12
C ALA A 297 0.40 -9.93 -4.42
N VAL A 298 0.40 -9.37 -3.19
CA VAL A 298 1.56 -9.34 -2.29
C VAL A 298 1.14 -9.96 -0.96
N ASP A 299 0.98 -11.29 -0.98
CA ASP A 299 0.17 -12.00 0.03
C ASP A 299 0.78 -13.34 0.50
N GLY A 300 2.03 -13.59 0.14
CA GLY A 300 2.70 -14.85 0.46
C GLY A 300 2.06 -16.08 -0.17
N GLY A 301 1.32 -15.91 -1.28
CA GLY A 301 0.66 -16.96 -2.04
C GLY A 301 -0.78 -17.25 -1.62
N LEU A 302 -1.35 -16.47 -0.68
CA LEU A 302 -2.69 -16.72 -0.13
C LEU A 302 -3.76 -16.80 -1.24
N SER A 303 -3.70 -15.91 -2.22
CA SER A 303 -4.68 -15.84 -3.32
C SER A 303 -4.35 -16.75 -4.52
N ALA A 304 -3.21 -17.43 -4.50
CA ALA A 304 -2.72 -18.24 -5.62
C ALA A 304 -3.43 -19.59 -5.79
N GLY A 305 -4.22 -20.03 -4.80
CA GLY A 305 -4.86 -21.34 -4.82
C GLY A 305 -6.21 -21.40 -4.11
N LEU A 306 -6.78 -22.61 -4.10
CA LEU A 306 -7.96 -22.97 -3.31
C LEU A 306 -7.53 -23.45 -1.92
N PRO A 307 -8.46 -23.57 -0.96
CA PRO A 307 -8.16 -24.18 0.33
C PRO A 307 -7.49 -25.54 0.18
N PHE A 308 -6.42 -25.76 0.93
CA PHE A 308 -5.64 -26.99 0.91
C PHE A 308 -5.39 -27.53 2.33
N VAL A 309 -5.04 -28.81 2.42
CA VAL A 309 -4.63 -29.44 3.67
C VAL A 309 -3.11 -29.58 3.65
N PRO A 310 -2.37 -28.92 4.57
CA PRO A 310 -0.94 -29.09 4.71
C PRO A 310 -0.56 -30.57 4.91
N GLY A 311 0.49 -31.02 4.22
CA GLY A 311 1.07 -32.36 4.28
C GLY A 311 0.49 -33.40 3.31
N LYS A 312 -0.48 -33.05 2.45
CA LYS A 312 -1.05 -33.97 1.44
C LYS A 312 -0.48 -33.77 0.02
N LEU A 313 -0.47 -32.52 -0.45
CA LEU A 313 0.15 -32.10 -1.73
C LEU A 313 1.15 -30.95 -1.55
N ALA A 314 0.92 -30.09 -0.54
CA ALA A 314 1.78 -28.99 -0.11
C ALA A 314 2.29 -29.26 1.31
#